data_AF-A0A8W8MBZ9-F1
#
_entry.id   AF-A0A8W8MBZ9-F1
#
_cell.length_a   1.000
_cell.length_b   1.000
_cell.length_c   1.000
_cell.angle_alpha   90.00
_cell.angle_beta   90.00
_cell.angle_gamma   90.00
#
_symmetry.space_group_name_H-M   'P 1'
#
loop_
_entity.id
_entity.type
_entity.pdbx_description
1 polymer ?
#
loop_
_entity_poly.entity_id
_entity_poly.type
_entity_poly.pdbx_seq_one_letter_code
_entity_poly.pdbx_strand_id
1 'polypeptide(L)'
;CDRIEKELSTNGESQITVGTQTFTLKSDMVTIKRYTKKVHVEEIVPSVIEPSFGVGRVMYSVFEHNFKIREGDEQRSFLSLPAIIAPYKCSVLPLSNKDSFVPFVQELSKALTFNDISHRVDDSSGSIGKRYARTDAIAIPYGVTIDFDSLNAPHTATLRERDSMKQIRAPLEEIPLIVKALSIGQRTWEDVLNNYPLFEQQEATKEK
;
A
#
# COMPACT_ATOMS: atom_id res chain seq x y z
N CYS A 1 -14.35 -62.52 -4.64
CA CYS A 1 -15.70 -62.61 -5.24
C CYS A 1 -15.82 -63.83 -6.15
N ASP A 2 -14.87 -64.04 -7.08
CA ASP A 2 -14.92 -65.15 -8.05
C ASP A 2 -15.03 -66.55 -7.42
N ARG A 3 -14.33 -66.82 -6.31
CA ARG A 3 -14.44 -68.09 -5.55
C ARG A 3 -15.86 -68.32 -5.03
N ILE A 4 -16.45 -67.31 -4.39
CA ILE A 4 -17.78 -67.37 -3.77
C ILE A 4 -18.86 -67.50 -4.84
N GLU A 5 -18.73 -66.78 -5.95
CA GLU A 5 -19.65 -66.91 -7.10
C GLU A 5 -19.63 -68.34 -7.66
N LYS A 6 -18.43 -68.94 -7.80
CA LYS A 6 -18.27 -70.32 -8.27
C LYS A 6 -18.86 -71.33 -7.27
N GLU A 7 -18.57 -71.18 -5.98
CA GLU A 7 -19.11 -72.05 -4.91
C GLU A 7 -20.64 -71.95 -4.81
N LEU A 8 -21.22 -70.75 -4.85
CA LEU A 8 -22.68 -70.56 -4.84
C LEU A 8 -23.36 -71.11 -6.09
N SER A 9 -22.71 -71.02 -7.26
CA SER A 9 -23.25 -71.56 -8.52
C SER A 9 -23.15 -73.09 -8.63
N THR A 10 -22.16 -73.71 -7.97
CA THR A 10 -21.90 -75.16 -8.08
C THR A 10 -22.54 -75.95 -6.95
N ASN A 11 -22.47 -75.42 -5.72
CA ASN A 11 -22.85 -76.13 -4.49
C ASN A 11 -24.08 -75.51 -3.81
N GLY A 12 -24.58 -74.37 -4.28
CA GLY A 12 -25.71 -73.64 -3.69
C GLY A 12 -25.39 -72.89 -2.39
N GLU A 13 -24.24 -73.17 -1.77
CA GLU A 13 -23.77 -72.55 -0.53
C GLU A 13 -22.26 -72.28 -0.59
N SER A 14 -21.80 -71.23 0.07
CA SER A 14 -20.38 -70.86 0.21
C SER A 14 -20.08 -70.45 1.65
N GLN A 15 -18.95 -70.88 2.20
CA GLN A 15 -18.53 -70.51 3.56
C GLN A 15 -17.66 -69.26 3.53
N ILE A 16 -18.00 -68.30 4.39
CA ILE A 16 -17.27 -67.06 4.59
C ILE A 16 -16.85 -66.98 6.05
N THR A 17 -15.55 -66.81 6.27
CA THR A 17 -14.99 -66.59 7.60
C THR A 17 -14.82 -65.09 7.82
N VAL A 18 -15.40 -64.57 8.90
CA VAL A 18 -15.22 -63.18 9.34
C VAL A 18 -14.66 -63.24 10.75
N GLY A 19 -13.40 -62.83 10.93
CA GLY A 19 -12.68 -63.02 12.19
C GLY A 19 -12.47 -64.52 12.48
N THR A 20 -12.98 -65.01 13.61
CA THR A 20 -12.89 -66.42 14.05
C THR A 20 -14.14 -67.26 13.79
N GLN A 21 -15.20 -66.65 13.25
CA GLN A 21 -16.48 -67.32 13.03
C GLN A 21 -16.71 -67.60 11.55
N THR A 22 -17.24 -68.78 11.24
CA THR A 22 -17.56 -69.22 9.89
C THR A 22 -19.07 -69.18 9.68
N PHE A 23 -19.50 -68.46 8.67
CA PHE A 23 -20.89 -68.30 8.29
C PHE A 23 -21.15 -68.96 6.93
N THR A 24 -22.33 -69.56 6.79
CA THR A 24 -22.75 -70.19 5.53
C THR A 24 -23.63 -69.23 4.76
N LEU A 25 -23.17 -68.84 3.57
CA LEU A 25 -23.90 -67.99 2.65
C LEU A 25 -24.62 -68.87 1.63
N LYS A 26 -25.93 -68.70 1.52
CA LYS A 26 -26.75 -69.43 0.55
C LYS A 26 -26.99 -68.60 -0.71
N SER A 27 -27.30 -69.25 -1.82
CA SER A 27 -27.52 -68.60 -3.12
C SER A 27 -28.72 -67.65 -3.16
N ASP A 28 -29.70 -67.82 -2.25
CA ASP A 28 -30.86 -66.93 -2.08
C ASP A 28 -30.53 -65.65 -1.28
N MET A 29 -29.43 -65.65 -0.52
CA MET A 29 -29.05 -64.52 0.33
C MET A 29 -28.29 -63.42 -0.42
N VAL A 30 -27.66 -63.74 -1.55
CA VAL A 30 -26.79 -62.81 -2.28
C VAL A 30 -26.93 -62.98 -3.78
N THR A 31 -27.16 -61.85 -4.47
CA THR A 31 -27.13 -61.79 -5.93
C THR A 31 -25.84 -61.14 -6.40
N ILE A 32 -25.01 -61.89 -7.12
CA ILE A 32 -23.79 -61.37 -7.73
C ILE A 32 -24.11 -60.93 -9.16
N LYS A 33 -23.85 -59.66 -9.47
CA LYS A 33 -24.07 -59.09 -10.82
C LYS A 33 -22.78 -58.49 -11.34
N ARG A 34 -22.32 -58.98 -12.50
CA ARG A 34 -21.23 -58.36 -13.27
C ARG A 34 -21.84 -57.46 -14.33
N TYR A 35 -21.38 -56.22 -14.42
CA TYR A 35 -21.82 -55.29 -15.44
C TYR A 35 -20.67 -54.39 -15.90
N THR A 36 -20.71 -53.99 -17.16
CA THR A 36 -19.80 -53.00 -17.72
C THR A 36 -20.46 -51.63 -17.61
N LYS A 37 -19.82 -50.69 -16.91
CA LYS A 37 -20.29 -49.30 -16.81
C LYS A 37 -19.45 -48.42 -17.72
N LYS A 38 -20.09 -47.75 -18.68
CA LYS A 38 -19.44 -46.70 -19.47
C LYS A 38 -19.35 -45.43 -18.61
N VAL A 39 -18.14 -44.98 -18.33
CA VAL A 39 -17.89 -43.73 -17.60
C VAL A 39 -17.54 -42.66 -18.63
N HIS A 40 -18.32 -41.57 -18.64
CA HIS A 40 -18.22 -40.51 -19.65
C HIS A 40 -17.39 -39.31 -19.19
N VAL A 41 -17.16 -39.20 -17.88
CA VAL A 41 -16.52 -38.04 -17.25
C VAL A 41 -15.58 -38.52 -16.14
N GLU A 42 -14.52 -37.75 -15.93
CA GLU A 42 -13.63 -37.90 -14.79
C GLU A 42 -13.97 -36.80 -13.77
N GLU A 43 -14.16 -37.18 -12.51
CA GLU A 43 -14.26 -36.23 -11.42
C GLU A 43 -12.85 -35.85 -10.97
N ILE A 44 -12.51 -34.57 -11.10
CA ILE A 44 -11.22 -34.03 -10.66
C ILE A 44 -11.46 -33.22 -9.38
N VAL A 45 -10.67 -33.51 -8.34
CA VAL A 45 -10.61 -32.68 -7.13
C VAL A 45 -9.41 -31.75 -7.25
N PRO A 46 -9.59 -30.47 -7.60
CA PRO A 46 -8.47 -29.55 -7.81
C PRO A 46 -7.74 -29.26 -6.51
N SER A 47 -6.41 -29.21 -6.56
CA SER A 47 -5.59 -28.73 -5.45
C SER A 47 -5.72 -27.21 -5.29
N VAL A 48 -5.83 -26.75 -4.05
CA VAL A 48 -5.96 -25.32 -3.71
C VAL A 48 -4.62 -24.78 -3.22
N ILE A 49 -4.16 -23.68 -3.83
CA ILE A 49 -3.05 -22.88 -3.33
C ILE A 49 -3.63 -21.60 -2.75
N GLU A 50 -3.48 -21.41 -1.45
CA GLU A 50 -4.00 -20.24 -0.74
C GLU A 50 -2.84 -19.35 -0.24
N PRO A 51 -2.43 -18.32 -1.02
CA PRO A 51 -1.52 -17.31 -0.52
C PRO A 51 -2.24 -16.42 0.48
N SER A 52 -1.87 -16.52 1.76
CA SER A 52 -2.45 -15.72 2.84
C SER A 52 -1.45 -14.66 3.32
N PHE A 53 -1.83 -13.39 3.26
CA PHE A 53 -0.99 -12.26 3.65
C PHE A 53 -1.51 -11.59 4.93
N GLY A 54 -0.70 -11.65 5.99
CA GLY A 54 -1.00 -10.93 7.23
C GLY A 54 -0.69 -9.44 7.10
N VAL A 55 -1.66 -8.64 6.63
CA VAL A 55 -1.50 -7.19 6.38
C VAL A 55 -0.90 -6.44 7.57
N GLY A 56 -1.32 -6.77 8.80
CA GLY A 56 -0.77 -6.14 10.01
C GLY A 56 0.72 -6.40 10.20
N ARG A 57 1.20 -7.62 9.92
CA ARG A 57 2.63 -7.96 10.00
C ARG A 57 3.42 -7.27 8.90
N VAL A 58 2.90 -7.27 7.68
CA VAL A 58 3.53 -6.57 6.54
C VAL A 58 3.66 -5.07 6.84
N MET A 59 2.61 -4.44 7.36
CA MET A 59 2.62 -3.03 7.75
C MET A 59 3.64 -2.75 8.86
N TYR A 60 3.70 -3.60 9.89
CA TYR A 60 4.68 -3.47 10.95
C TYR A 60 6.13 -3.59 10.44
N SER A 61 6.41 -4.59 9.60
CA SER A 61 7.73 -4.75 8.96
C SER A 61 8.09 -3.54 8.08
N VAL A 62 7.11 -2.97 7.37
CA VAL A 62 7.30 -1.72 6.60
C VAL A 62 7.66 -0.57 7.54
N PHE A 63 7.03 -0.44 8.71
CA PHE A 63 7.41 0.60 9.67
C PHE A 63 8.82 0.41 10.21
N GLU A 64 9.19 -0.78 10.66
CA GLU A 64 10.55 -1.04 11.18
C GLU A 64 11.63 -0.77 10.13
N HIS A 65 11.42 -1.19 8.88
CA HIS A 65 12.39 -0.97 7.81
C HIS A 65 12.53 0.49 7.38
N ASN A 66 11.52 1.33 7.64
CA ASN A 66 11.48 2.72 7.17
C ASN A 66 11.63 3.74 8.30
N PHE A 67 11.65 3.34 9.56
CA PHE A 67 11.83 4.24 10.68
C PHE A 67 13.28 4.75 10.73
N LYS A 68 13.44 6.07 10.71
CA LYS A 68 14.74 6.75 10.73
C LYS A 68 14.70 7.92 11.70
N ILE A 69 15.87 8.27 12.24
CA ILE A 69 16.08 9.45 13.07
C ILE A 69 16.99 10.40 12.28
N ARG A 70 16.70 11.70 12.33
CA ARG A 70 17.53 12.71 11.65
C ARG A 70 18.89 12.83 12.34
N GLU A 71 19.93 12.97 11.54
CA GLU A 71 21.27 13.26 12.07
C GLU A 71 21.27 14.61 12.80
N GLY A 72 21.79 14.61 14.02
CA GLY A 72 21.92 15.82 14.85
C GLY A 72 20.69 16.19 15.68
N ASP A 73 19.56 15.47 15.58
CA ASP A 73 18.39 15.68 16.44
C ASP A 73 17.65 14.36 16.72
N GLU A 74 17.95 13.75 17.87
CA GLU A 74 17.36 12.47 18.30
C GLU A 74 15.83 12.52 18.47
N GLN A 75 15.25 13.72 18.63
CA GLN A 75 13.80 13.87 18.77
C GLN A 75 13.09 13.93 17.42
N ARG A 76 13.81 14.07 16.30
CA ARG A 76 13.24 14.16 14.96
C ARG A 76 13.31 12.83 14.26
N SER A 77 12.32 11.98 14.51
CA SER A 77 12.09 10.76 13.75
C SER A 77 11.20 10.99 12.53
N PHE A 78 11.36 10.15 11.52
CA PHE A 78 10.53 10.13 10.32
C PHE A 78 10.42 8.71 9.77
N LEU A 79 9.36 8.47 9.00
CA LEU A 79 9.14 7.21 8.30
C LEU A 79 9.40 7.42 6.81
N SER A 80 10.42 6.74 6.29
CA SER A 80 10.89 6.79 4.89
C SER A 80 9.97 6.04 3.91
N LEU A 81 8.64 6.07 4.13
CA LEU A 81 7.70 5.31 3.28
C LEU A 81 7.74 5.77 1.81
N PRO A 82 7.69 4.83 0.85
CA PRO A 82 7.49 5.15 -0.55
C PRO A 82 6.23 5.99 -0.77
N ALA A 83 6.30 6.96 -1.68
CA ALA A 83 5.21 7.92 -1.90
C ALA A 83 3.86 7.23 -2.25
N ILE A 84 3.91 6.09 -2.95
CA ILE A 84 2.74 5.29 -3.33
C ILE A 84 1.93 4.84 -2.12
N ILE A 85 2.59 4.46 -1.02
CA ILE A 85 1.92 3.93 0.19
C ILE A 85 1.88 4.93 1.35
N ALA A 86 2.45 6.12 1.19
CA ALA A 86 2.41 7.15 2.22
C ALA A 86 0.95 7.57 2.54
N PRO A 87 0.59 7.80 3.82
CA PRO A 87 -0.79 8.12 4.22
C PRO A 87 -1.34 9.40 3.57
N TYR A 88 -0.52 10.44 3.57
CA TYR A 88 -0.74 11.67 2.80
C TYR A 88 0.45 11.84 1.87
N LYS A 89 0.19 12.35 0.67
CA LYS A 89 1.22 12.57 -0.36
C LYS A 89 1.87 13.94 -0.19
N CYS A 90 1.10 14.91 0.31
CA CYS A 90 1.54 16.29 0.40
C CYS A 90 1.14 16.93 1.74
N SER A 91 1.95 17.86 2.23
CA SER A 91 1.58 18.80 3.28
C SER A 91 1.60 20.22 2.76
N VAL A 92 0.67 21.06 3.20
CA VAL A 92 0.62 22.49 2.83
C VAL A 92 0.90 23.32 4.08
N LEU A 93 1.97 24.12 4.02
CA LEU A 93 2.58 24.77 5.18
C LEU A 93 2.77 26.27 4.92
N PRO A 94 1.90 27.16 5.40
CA PRO A 94 2.13 28.61 5.26
C PRO A 94 3.26 29.06 6.18
N LEU A 95 4.25 29.84 5.73
CA LEU A 95 5.41 30.21 6.55
C LEU A 95 5.03 30.95 7.85
N SER A 96 3.94 31.72 7.82
CA SER A 96 3.40 32.46 8.95
C SER A 96 1.87 32.38 8.96
N ASN A 97 1.25 32.66 10.11
CA ASN A 97 -0.20 32.64 10.30
C ASN A 97 -0.87 33.98 9.92
N LYS A 98 -0.27 34.74 9.00
CA LYS A 98 -0.89 35.99 8.52
C LYS A 98 -2.04 35.65 7.58
N ASP A 99 -3.10 36.46 7.63
CA ASP A 99 -4.28 36.28 6.77
C ASP A 99 -3.94 36.33 5.27
N SER A 100 -2.84 37.00 4.90
CA SER A 100 -2.36 37.06 3.51
C SER A 100 -2.02 35.69 2.91
N PHE A 101 -1.71 34.68 3.74
CA PHE A 101 -1.39 33.32 3.28
C PHE A 101 -2.63 32.45 3.03
N VAL A 102 -3.75 32.77 3.68
CA VAL A 102 -4.96 31.94 3.68
C VAL A 102 -5.50 31.67 2.26
N PRO A 103 -5.58 32.66 1.35
CA PRO A 103 -6.06 32.42 -0.01
C PRO A 103 -5.22 31.39 -0.77
N PHE A 104 -3.89 31.51 -0.69
CA PHE A 104 -2.96 30.59 -1.37
C PHE A 104 -2.99 29.17 -0.79
N VAL A 105 -3.13 29.04 0.53
CA VAL A 105 -3.31 27.74 1.19
C VAL A 105 -4.59 27.07 0.69
N GLN A 106 -5.70 27.81 0.64
CA GLN A 106 -6.99 27.28 0.19
C GLN A 106 -6.98 26.93 -1.30
N GLU A 107 -6.36 27.76 -2.13
CA GLU A 107 -6.21 27.52 -3.57
C GLU A 107 -5.41 26.25 -3.83
N LEU A 108 -4.22 26.12 -3.22
CA LEU A 108 -3.38 24.95 -3.36
C LEU A 108 -4.07 23.69 -2.83
N SER A 109 -4.75 23.77 -1.68
CA SER A 109 -5.52 22.65 -1.12
C SER A 109 -6.60 22.17 -2.10
N LYS A 110 -7.37 23.10 -2.69
CA LYS A 110 -8.38 22.76 -3.71
C LYS A 110 -7.75 22.14 -4.95
N ALA A 111 -6.61 22.67 -5.42
CA ALA A 111 -5.91 22.14 -6.58
C ALA A 111 -5.35 20.72 -6.32
N LEU A 112 -4.86 20.45 -5.11
CA LEU A 112 -4.44 19.11 -4.69
C LEU A 112 -5.63 18.14 -4.63
N THR A 113 -6.77 18.56 -4.07
CA THR A 113 -8.01 17.75 -4.07
C THR A 113 -8.49 17.45 -5.49
N PHE A 114 -8.50 18.45 -6.37
CA PHE A 114 -8.91 18.29 -7.78
C PHE A 114 -8.05 17.27 -8.53
N ASN A 115 -6.80 17.10 -8.11
CA ASN A 115 -5.86 16.15 -8.72
C ASN A 115 -5.83 14.76 -8.03
N ASP A 116 -6.74 14.48 -7.10
CA ASP A 116 -6.83 13.26 -6.29
C ASP A 116 -5.62 13.02 -5.38
N ILE A 117 -5.05 14.10 -4.84
CA ILE A 117 -3.86 14.03 -3.99
C ILE A 117 -4.28 14.18 -2.52
N SER A 118 -4.17 13.08 -1.76
CA SER A 118 -4.31 13.10 -0.31
C SER A 118 -3.29 14.06 0.31
N HIS A 119 -3.76 15.09 1.00
CA HIS A 119 -2.89 16.09 1.60
C HIS A 119 -3.38 16.55 2.97
N ARG A 120 -2.49 17.22 3.71
CA ARG A 120 -2.78 17.79 5.03
C ARG A 120 -2.31 19.23 5.10
N VAL A 121 -3.18 20.14 5.51
CA VAL A 121 -2.81 21.52 5.84
C VAL A 121 -2.32 21.56 7.30
N ASP A 122 -1.18 22.20 7.55
CA ASP A 122 -0.67 22.47 8.90
C ASP A 122 -0.33 23.97 9.04
N ASP A 123 -1.35 24.71 9.48
CA ASP A 123 -1.37 26.14 9.79
C ASP A 123 -1.21 26.40 11.31
N SER A 124 -0.81 25.38 12.07
CA SER A 124 -0.64 25.49 13.52
C SER A 124 0.43 26.52 13.91
N SER A 125 0.28 27.07 15.11
CA SER A 125 1.30 27.94 15.71
C SER A 125 2.62 27.16 15.92
N GLY A 126 3.67 27.58 15.22
CA GLY A 126 5.01 27.00 15.37
C GLY A 126 5.93 27.37 14.22
N SER A 127 7.24 27.25 14.44
CA SER A 127 8.22 27.44 13.37
C SER A 127 8.01 26.42 12.25
N ILE A 128 8.39 26.78 11.02
CA ILE A 128 8.28 25.89 9.86
C ILE A 128 9.01 24.56 10.10
N GLY A 129 10.16 24.58 10.80
CA GLY A 129 10.89 23.38 11.19
C GLY A 129 10.08 22.43 12.10
N LYS A 130 9.32 22.96 13.07
CA LYS A 130 8.46 22.14 13.93
C LYS A 130 7.31 21.50 13.16
N ARG A 131 6.78 22.21 12.15
CA ARG A 131 5.73 21.68 11.27
C ARG A 131 6.28 20.59 10.35
N TYR A 132 7.44 20.81 9.74
CA TYR A 132 8.15 19.77 9.00
C TYR A 132 8.43 18.52 9.85
N ALA A 133 8.84 18.69 11.11
CA ALA A 133 9.07 17.55 12.00
C ALA A 133 7.79 16.72 12.20
N ARG A 134 6.63 17.38 12.36
CA ARG A 134 5.34 16.71 12.52
C ARG A 134 4.88 16.00 11.25
N THR A 135 5.08 16.60 10.08
CA THR A 135 4.70 15.99 8.80
C THR A 135 5.64 14.84 8.42
N ASP A 136 6.93 14.99 8.68
CA ASP A 136 7.93 13.95 8.44
C ASP A 136 7.67 12.72 9.34
N ALA A 137 7.28 12.94 10.60
CA ALA A 137 6.96 11.88 11.56
C ALA A 137 5.79 10.99 11.14
N ILE A 138 4.80 11.54 10.43
CA ILE A 138 3.66 10.79 9.89
C ILE A 138 3.84 10.39 8.40
N ALA A 139 5.09 10.33 7.96
CA ALA A 139 5.51 9.80 6.66
C ALA A 139 5.04 10.58 5.42
N ILE A 140 4.71 11.88 5.54
CA ILE A 140 4.35 12.68 4.36
C ILE A 140 5.60 12.90 3.51
N PRO A 141 5.64 12.45 2.24
CA PRO A 141 6.84 12.47 1.43
C PRO A 141 7.16 13.86 0.89
N TYR A 142 6.15 14.70 0.65
CA TYR A 142 6.32 16.03 0.07
C TYR A 142 5.67 17.13 0.92
N GLY A 143 6.36 18.25 1.09
CA GLY A 143 5.83 19.42 1.79
C GLY A 143 5.92 20.66 0.91
N VAL A 144 4.81 21.37 0.76
CA VAL A 144 4.75 22.63 0.04
C VAL A 144 4.71 23.77 1.05
N THR A 145 5.72 24.64 1.00
CA THR A 145 5.76 25.84 1.84
C THR A 145 5.36 27.05 1.03
N ILE A 146 4.34 27.76 1.53
CA ILE A 146 3.90 29.04 0.99
C ILE A 146 4.56 30.13 1.81
N ASP A 147 5.43 30.92 1.21
CA ASP A 147 6.21 31.95 1.90
C ASP A 147 5.92 33.37 1.38
N PHE A 148 6.69 34.35 1.83
CA PHE A 148 6.43 35.75 1.46
C PHE A 148 6.57 36.00 -0.04
N ASP A 149 7.45 35.25 -0.73
CA ASP A 149 7.61 35.38 -2.18
C ASP A 149 6.40 34.79 -2.92
N SER A 150 5.70 33.81 -2.33
CA SER A 150 4.43 33.30 -2.87
C SER A 150 3.34 34.37 -2.98
N LEU A 151 3.40 35.41 -2.14
CA LEU A 151 2.42 36.50 -2.16
C LEU A 151 2.65 37.47 -3.32
N ASN A 152 3.86 37.49 -3.88
CA ASN A 152 4.23 38.33 -5.00
C ASN A 152 3.98 37.60 -6.33
N ALA A 153 3.61 38.35 -7.36
CA ALA A 153 3.51 37.79 -8.71
C ALA A 153 4.90 37.77 -9.37
N PRO A 154 5.32 36.67 -10.03
CA PRO A 154 4.58 35.42 -10.23
C PRO A 154 4.51 34.54 -8.97
N HIS A 155 3.33 33.95 -8.72
CA HIS A 155 3.06 33.14 -7.53
C HIS A 155 3.80 31.80 -7.57
N THR A 156 4.84 31.66 -6.75
CA THR A 156 5.65 30.45 -6.63
C THR A 156 5.69 29.95 -5.19
N ALA A 157 5.86 28.64 -5.00
CA ALA A 157 6.03 28.04 -3.68
C ALA A 157 7.20 27.07 -3.69
N THR A 158 7.69 26.67 -2.52
CA THR A 158 8.74 25.66 -2.42
C THR A 158 8.13 24.28 -2.22
N LEU A 159 8.65 23.30 -2.94
CA LEU A 159 8.34 21.89 -2.78
C LEU A 159 9.54 21.20 -2.16
N ARG A 160 9.36 20.59 -0.99
CA ARG A 160 10.36 19.87 -0.21
C ARG A 160 10.14 18.37 -0.27
N GLU A 161 11.20 17.60 -0.45
CA GLU A 161 11.17 16.15 -0.22
C GLU A 161 11.56 15.81 1.23
N ARG A 162 10.82 14.89 1.85
CA ARG A 162 11.08 14.35 3.18
C ARG A 162 12.50 13.80 3.29
N ASP A 163 12.88 12.83 2.46
CA ASP A 163 14.08 12.04 2.70
C ASP A 163 15.37 12.87 2.59
N SER A 164 15.59 13.54 1.45
CA SER A 164 16.77 14.39 1.26
C SER A 164 16.70 15.75 1.95
N MET A 165 15.50 16.18 2.38
CA MET A 165 15.22 17.55 2.88
C MET A 165 15.47 18.67 1.87
N LYS A 166 15.82 18.34 0.62
CA LYS A 166 16.06 19.31 -0.45
C LYS A 166 14.74 19.95 -0.87
N GLN A 167 14.85 21.17 -1.38
CA GLN A 167 13.73 21.99 -1.79
C GLN A 167 13.96 22.52 -3.19
N ILE A 168 12.90 22.57 -3.99
CA ILE A 168 12.86 23.28 -5.27
C ILE A 168 11.80 24.37 -5.21
N ARG A 169 11.93 25.39 -6.06
CA ARG A 169 10.89 26.42 -6.24
C ARG A 169 10.19 26.22 -7.58
N ALA A 170 8.86 26.19 -7.55
CA ALA A 170 8.03 26.00 -8.74
C ALA A 170 6.79 26.91 -8.71
N PRO A 171 6.20 27.22 -9.87
CA PRO A 171 4.89 27.88 -9.94
C PRO A 171 3.83 27.13 -9.15
N LEU A 172 2.96 27.85 -8.43
CA LEU A 172 1.91 27.25 -7.60
C LEU A 172 0.97 26.34 -8.41
N GLU A 173 0.72 26.67 -9.67
CA GLU A 173 -0.12 25.91 -10.59
C GLU A 173 0.50 24.57 -11.03
N GLU A 174 1.83 24.46 -11.06
CA GLU A 174 2.53 23.24 -11.49
C GLU A 174 2.71 22.23 -10.36
N ILE A 175 2.78 22.71 -9.11
CA ILE A 175 3.04 21.89 -7.92
C ILE A 175 2.09 20.68 -7.80
N PRO A 176 0.76 20.81 -7.94
CA PRO A 176 -0.15 19.66 -7.88
C PRO A 176 0.20 18.58 -8.91
N LEU A 177 0.58 18.95 -10.13
CA LEU A 177 0.93 18.00 -11.18
C LEU A 177 2.26 17.28 -10.87
N ILE A 178 3.25 18.02 -10.35
CA ILE A 178 4.53 17.46 -9.91
C ILE A 178 4.29 16.44 -8.80
N VAL A 179 3.54 16.81 -7.77
CA VAL A 179 3.22 15.94 -6.63
C VAL A 179 2.43 14.72 -7.08
N LYS A 180 1.49 14.86 -8.03
CA LYS A 180 0.76 13.73 -8.60
C LYS A 180 1.72 12.73 -9.24
N ALA A 181 2.57 13.19 -10.16
CA ALA A 181 3.53 12.33 -10.87
C ALA A 181 4.49 11.61 -9.91
N LEU A 182 4.98 12.30 -8.88
CA LEU A 182 5.79 11.72 -7.82
C LEU A 182 5.02 10.67 -6.99
N SER A 183 3.78 10.97 -6.63
CA SER A 183 2.96 10.12 -5.74
C SER A 183 2.61 8.75 -6.32
N ILE A 184 2.53 8.65 -7.66
CA ILE A 184 2.25 7.42 -8.39
C ILE A 184 3.49 6.78 -9.02
N GLY A 185 4.69 7.35 -8.74
CA GLY A 185 5.96 6.82 -9.26
C GLY A 185 6.20 7.04 -10.76
N GLN A 186 5.50 7.98 -11.39
CA GLN A 186 5.74 8.36 -12.80
C GLN A 186 6.98 9.24 -12.98
N ARG A 187 7.43 9.92 -11.92
CA ARG A 187 8.66 10.71 -11.86
C ARG A 187 9.39 10.45 -10.55
N THR A 188 10.71 10.60 -10.55
CA THR A 188 11.53 10.54 -9.33
C THR A 188 11.80 11.93 -8.77
N TRP A 189 12.33 12.00 -7.55
CA TRP A 189 12.75 13.27 -6.99
C TRP A 189 13.97 13.84 -7.73
N GLU A 190 14.88 12.99 -8.19
CA GLU A 190 16.02 13.38 -9.01
C GLU A 190 15.58 14.05 -10.32
N ASP A 191 14.52 13.55 -10.96
CA ASP A 191 13.94 14.18 -12.16
C ASP A 191 13.44 15.59 -11.84
N VAL A 192 12.84 15.80 -10.67
CA VAL A 192 12.36 17.11 -10.24
C VAL A 192 13.54 18.06 -9.97
N LEU A 193 14.59 17.59 -9.31
CA LEU A 193 15.80 18.40 -9.08
C LEU A 193 16.47 18.85 -10.38
N ASN A 194 16.40 18.05 -11.44
CA ASN A 194 16.99 18.39 -12.73
C ASN A 194 16.15 19.40 -13.54
N ASN A 195 14.85 19.51 -13.27
CA ASN A 195 13.93 20.33 -14.05
C ASN A 195 13.54 21.65 -13.37
N TYR A 196 13.80 21.81 -12.07
CA TYR A 196 13.39 22.97 -11.28
C TYR A 196 14.56 23.56 -10.49
N PRO A 197 14.58 24.89 -10.27
CA PRO A 197 15.64 25.53 -9.51
C PRO A 197 15.65 25.05 -8.06
N LEU A 198 16.83 24.65 -7.58
CA LEU A 198 17.06 24.32 -6.18
C LEU A 198 16.87 25.58 -5.33
N PHE A 199 16.15 25.43 -4.22
CA PHE A 199 15.91 26.51 -3.28
C PHE A 199 16.88 26.39 -2.10
N GLU A 200 17.80 27.36 -1.97
CA GLU A 200 18.74 27.43 -0.85
C GLU A 200 18.28 28.41 0.23
N GLN A 201 17.86 29.64 -0.13
CA GLN A 201 17.36 30.68 0.78
C GLN A 201 16.42 31.69 0.08
N GLN A 202 15.63 32.44 0.86
CA GLN A 202 14.70 33.48 0.35
C GLN A 202 15.43 34.76 -0.05
N GLU A 203 15.04 35.33 -1.19
CA GLU A 203 15.57 36.62 -1.68
C GLU A 203 14.98 37.82 -0.90
N ALA A 204 13.70 37.76 -0.48
CA ALA A 204 13.01 38.87 0.21
C ALA A 204 13.55 39.24 1.60
N THR A 205 14.52 38.48 2.14
CA THR A 205 15.21 38.86 3.39
C THR A 205 16.24 39.98 3.17
N LYS A 206 16.58 40.32 1.93
CA LYS A 206 17.57 41.36 1.61
C LYS A 206 17.04 42.80 1.61
N GLU A 207 15.72 43.02 1.66
CA GLU A 207 15.11 44.36 1.62
C GLU A 207 14.53 44.85 2.96
N LYS A 208 15.13 44.44 4.09
CA LYS A 208 14.84 45.05 5.41
C LYS A 208 16.11 45.50 6.11
#